data_AF-A0A432I6T7-F1
#
_entry.id   AF-A0A432I6T7-F1
#
_cell.length_a   1.000
_cell.length_b   1.000
_cell.length_c   1.000
_cell.angle_alpha   90.00
_cell.angle_beta   90.00
_cell.angle_gamma   90.00
#
_symmetry.space_group_name_H-M   'P 1'
#
loop_
_entity.id
_entity.type
_entity.pdbx_description
1 polymer ?
#
loop_
_entity_poly.entity_id
_entity_poly.type
_entity_poly.pdbx_seq_one_letter_code
_entity_poly.pdbx_strand_id
1 'polypeptide(L)'
;MEATYVQSSGSTIDQTVITPQAVWHADLGPDQFPYELFWEGSLHVVHPGDYMLKLDGDINATVELDGRKILDQDKLEVRLVPAVGLHSISIRGTIDESNTFIRLLWQPPDGDLEPVPVNNLYHGSVRPIGLAGRFFEGQEAKDTPDASHVTPATDNFYYTPVVEEPSLGVWEGALTIEGPSVYQFRVQGAGTVKLYVNDKLVASRPPSDDVEDAGEIGLQAGVVSIRVTYFSPSPPSQFKVLWAPLGRPFEPIPQELMTPSQERMFRVID
;
A
#
# COMPACT_ATOMS: atom_id res chain seq x y z
N MET A 1 -6.15 8.06 -14.07
CA MET A 1 -4.81 7.44 -14.13
C MET A 1 -3.96 8.16 -15.16
N GLU A 2 -2.64 8.00 -15.14
CA GLU A 2 -1.70 8.68 -16.03
C GLU A 2 -1.11 7.68 -17.02
N ALA A 3 -1.16 7.99 -18.32
CA ALA A 3 -0.58 7.17 -19.39
C ALA A 3 0.52 7.94 -20.11
N THR A 4 1.68 7.32 -20.26
CA THR A 4 2.85 7.81 -21.01
C THR A 4 3.11 6.85 -22.17
N TYR A 5 3.39 7.42 -23.35
CA TYR A 5 3.72 6.66 -24.56
C TYR A 5 5.16 6.91 -25.00
N VAL A 6 5.87 5.90 -25.49
CA VAL A 6 7.25 6.03 -25.97
C VAL A 6 7.41 5.31 -27.32
N GLN A 7 7.89 6.00 -28.35
CA GLN A 7 8.09 5.39 -29.68
C GLN A 7 9.42 4.64 -29.79
N SER A 8 9.39 3.56 -30.57
CA SER A 8 10.53 2.69 -30.90
C SER A 8 11.66 3.37 -31.68
N SER A 9 11.36 4.47 -32.37
CA SER A 9 12.28 5.18 -33.29
C SER A 9 13.37 6.00 -32.57
N GLY A 10 13.37 5.99 -31.22
CA GLY A 10 14.24 6.84 -30.40
C GLY A 10 13.82 8.31 -30.36
N SER A 11 12.73 8.68 -31.03
CA SER A 11 12.06 9.97 -30.86
C SER A 11 11.04 9.83 -29.73
N THR A 12 11.36 10.36 -28.56
CA THR A 12 10.42 10.38 -27.44
C THR A 12 9.29 11.35 -27.75
N ILE A 13 8.11 10.83 -28.12
CA ILE A 13 6.87 11.59 -28.00
C ILE A 13 6.32 11.29 -26.61
N ASP A 14 6.82 12.02 -25.61
CA ASP A 14 6.22 11.98 -24.26
C ASP A 14 4.86 12.69 -24.34
N GLN A 15 3.83 11.90 -24.61
CA GLN A 15 2.45 12.35 -24.46
C GLN A 15 1.89 11.74 -23.18
N THR A 16 1.50 12.62 -22.26
CA THR A 16 0.77 12.22 -21.06
C THR A 16 -0.73 12.38 -21.29
N VAL A 17 -1.50 11.30 -21.09
CA VAL A 17 -2.96 11.33 -21.13
C VAL A 17 -3.52 10.95 -19.76
N ILE A 18 -4.39 11.80 -19.21
CA ILE A 18 -5.16 11.48 -18.02
C ILE A 18 -6.49 10.86 -18.45
N THR A 19 -6.70 9.61 -18.08
CA THR A 19 -7.94 8.87 -18.40
C THR A 19 -8.53 8.21 -17.15
N PRO A 20 -9.86 8.24 -16.98
CA PRO A 20 -10.53 7.52 -15.91
C PRO A 20 -10.86 6.06 -16.28
N GLN A 21 -10.73 5.69 -17.55
CA GLN A 21 -11.20 4.39 -18.07
C GLN A 21 -10.21 3.28 -17.75
N ALA A 22 -10.71 2.06 -17.52
CA ALA A 22 -9.91 0.83 -17.39
C ALA A 22 -9.75 0.05 -18.72
N VAL A 23 -10.07 0.72 -19.84
CA VAL A 23 -9.97 0.19 -21.20
C VAL A 23 -9.17 1.20 -22.01
N TRP A 24 -8.13 0.75 -22.68
CA TRP A 24 -7.27 1.59 -23.52
C TRP A 24 -7.14 1.00 -24.90
N HIS A 25 -7.41 1.84 -25.89
CA HIS A 25 -7.35 1.50 -27.30
C HIS A 25 -6.17 2.21 -27.93
N ALA A 26 -5.63 1.64 -29.00
CA ALA A 26 -4.53 2.22 -29.77
C ALA A 26 -4.84 3.62 -30.34
N ASP A 27 -6.12 3.95 -30.55
CA ASP A 27 -6.58 5.27 -31.03
C ASP A 27 -6.48 6.39 -29.97
N LEU A 28 -6.18 6.06 -28.71
CA LEU A 28 -5.89 7.04 -27.65
C LEU A 28 -4.40 7.42 -27.57
N GLY A 29 -3.54 6.70 -28.30
CA GLY A 29 -2.09 6.90 -28.33
C GLY A 29 -1.59 7.58 -29.61
N PRO A 30 -0.27 7.55 -29.85
CA PRO A 30 0.33 8.08 -31.07
C PRO A 30 -0.11 7.32 -32.34
N ASP A 31 -0.20 8.02 -33.48
CA ASP A 31 -0.57 7.42 -34.77
C ASP A 31 0.50 6.51 -35.40
N GLN A 32 1.69 6.41 -34.79
CA GLN A 32 2.81 5.61 -35.30
C GLN A 32 3.11 4.43 -34.38
N PHE A 33 3.10 3.24 -34.97
CA PHE A 33 3.38 1.96 -34.30
C PHE A 33 4.77 1.41 -34.68
N PRO A 34 5.40 0.58 -33.83
CA PRO A 34 4.95 0.26 -32.47
C PRO A 34 5.38 1.33 -31.45
N TYR A 35 4.63 1.41 -30.36
CA TYR A 35 4.98 2.23 -29.20
C TYR A 35 4.78 1.46 -27.89
N GLU A 36 5.58 1.83 -26.89
CA GLU A 36 5.43 1.37 -25.52
C GLU A 36 4.40 2.24 -24.79
N LEU A 37 3.49 1.59 -24.07
CA LEU A 37 2.53 2.22 -23.16
C LEU A 37 2.96 1.93 -21.73
N PHE A 38 3.09 2.99 -20.94
CA PHE A 38 3.20 2.91 -19.49
C PHE A 38 2.00 3.62 -18.85
N TRP A 39 1.21 2.87 -18.09
CA TRP A 39 0.08 3.39 -17.33
C TRP A 39 0.37 3.27 -15.85
N GLU A 40 0.13 4.34 -15.09
CA GLU A 40 0.32 4.36 -13.64
C GLU A 40 -0.76 5.14 -12.89
N GLY A 41 -0.92 4.78 -11.62
CA GLY A 41 -1.80 5.43 -10.67
C GLY A 41 -2.15 4.48 -9.53
N SER A 42 -3.37 4.61 -9.00
CA SER A 42 -3.77 3.84 -7.82
C SER A 42 -5.16 3.24 -7.94
N LEU A 43 -5.28 2.00 -7.48
CA LEU A 43 -6.50 1.24 -7.31
C LEU A 43 -6.98 1.38 -5.85
N HIS A 44 -8.24 1.76 -5.63
CA HIS A 44 -8.86 1.81 -4.31
C HIS A 44 -9.73 0.57 -4.10
N VAL A 45 -9.29 -0.27 -3.16
CA VAL A 45 -10.03 -1.44 -2.66
C VAL A 45 -10.90 -0.98 -1.50
N VAL A 46 -12.21 -1.03 -1.70
CA VAL A 46 -13.21 -0.52 -0.73
C VAL A 46 -13.71 -1.61 0.21
N HIS A 47 -13.82 -2.84 -0.28
CA HIS A 47 -14.38 -3.96 0.45
C HIS A 47 -13.30 -5.02 0.70
N PRO A 48 -13.26 -5.64 1.89
CA PRO A 48 -12.37 -6.75 2.13
C PRO A 48 -12.86 -8.00 1.38
N GLY A 49 -11.94 -8.89 1.04
CA GLY A 49 -12.26 -10.22 0.53
C GLY A 49 -11.43 -10.62 -0.68
N ASP A 50 -11.88 -11.68 -1.35
CA ASP A 50 -11.20 -12.25 -2.51
C ASP A 50 -11.54 -11.44 -3.77
N TYR A 51 -10.50 -10.92 -4.41
CA TYR A 51 -10.57 -10.25 -5.70
C TYR A 51 -9.96 -11.13 -6.78
N MET A 52 -10.50 -11.04 -7.99
CA MET A 52 -9.83 -11.50 -9.20
C MET A 52 -9.41 -10.29 -10.02
N LEU A 53 -8.18 -10.28 -10.52
CA LEU A 53 -7.74 -9.34 -11.55
C LEU A 53 -7.43 -10.12 -12.81
N LYS A 54 -7.87 -9.59 -13.95
CA LYS A 54 -7.66 -10.22 -15.25
C LYS A 54 -7.24 -9.18 -16.29
N LEU A 55 -6.22 -9.52 -17.05
CA LEU A 55 -5.82 -8.79 -18.25
C LEU A 55 -6.62 -9.34 -19.43
N ASP A 56 -7.31 -8.45 -20.14
CA ASP A 56 -8.10 -8.75 -21.33
C ASP A 56 -7.59 -7.87 -22.50
N GLY A 57 -7.59 -8.42 -23.71
CA GLY A 57 -7.03 -7.78 -24.90
C GLY A 57 -5.87 -8.54 -25.54
N ASP A 58 -5.47 -8.09 -26.72
CA ASP A 58 -4.54 -8.78 -27.62
C ASP A 58 -3.12 -8.21 -27.49
N ILE A 59 -2.54 -8.24 -26.29
CA ILE A 59 -1.22 -7.63 -26.05
C ILE A 59 -0.29 -8.39 -25.11
N ASN A 60 1.00 -8.13 -25.29
CA ASN A 60 2.02 -8.44 -24.29
C ASN A 60 2.12 -7.29 -23.28
N ALA A 61 1.37 -7.38 -22.18
CA ALA A 61 1.53 -6.47 -21.04
C ALA A 61 1.99 -7.19 -19.79
N THR A 62 2.62 -6.41 -18.93
CA THR A 62 2.86 -6.71 -17.53
C THR A 62 2.01 -5.79 -16.67
N VAL A 63 1.34 -6.35 -15.66
CA VAL A 63 0.61 -5.58 -14.63
C VAL A 63 1.32 -5.76 -13.29
N GLU A 64 1.62 -4.64 -12.64
CA GLU A 64 2.15 -4.62 -11.28
C GLU A 64 1.15 -3.99 -10.31
N LEU A 65 1.00 -4.61 -9.14
CA LEU A 65 0.24 -4.08 -8.01
C LEU A 65 1.22 -3.94 -6.83
N ASP A 66 1.31 -2.75 -6.24
CA ASP A 66 2.27 -2.40 -5.18
C ASP A 66 3.72 -2.76 -5.50
N GLY A 67 4.12 -2.59 -6.77
CA GLY A 67 5.46 -2.90 -7.27
C GLY A 67 5.74 -4.40 -7.45
N ARG A 68 4.74 -5.26 -7.26
CA ARG A 68 4.84 -6.70 -7.51
C ARG A 68 4.13 -7.05 -8.80
N LYS A 69 4.82 -7.73 -9.72
CA LYS A 69 4.20 -8.29 -10.93
C LYS A 69 3.13 -9.32 -10.57
N ILE A 70 1.91 -9.09 -11.02
CA ILE A 70 0.75 -9.96 -10.75
C ILE A 70 0.16 -10.62 -12.00
N LEU A 71 0.32 -9.99 -13.16
CA LEU A 71 -0.14 -10.49 -14.46
C LEU A 71 0.93 -10.25 -15.52
N ASP A 72 1.03 -11.17 -16.46
CA ASP A 72 1.82 -11.05 -17.70
C ASP A 72 1.27 -11.97 -18.79
N GLN A 73 1.99 -12.10 -19.90
CA GLN A 73 1.64 -12.99 -21.02
C GLN A 73 1.42 -14.47 -20.63
N ASP A 74 2.07 -14.95 -19.56
CA ASP A 74 1.95 -16.33 -19.09
C ASP A 74 0.87 -16.47 -18.01
N LYS A 75 0.46 -15.34 -17.40
CA LYS A 75 -0.55 -15.27 -16.35
C LYS A 75 -1.50 -14.08 -16.59
N LEU A 76 -2.57 -14.34 -17.33
CA LEU A 76 -3.60 -13.33 -17.64
C LEU A 76 -4.63 -13.13 -16.53
N GLU A 77 -4.67 -13.99 -15.51
CA GLU A 77 -5.59 -13.89 -14.39
C GLU A 77 -4.89 -14.20 -13.06
N VAL A 78 -5.28 -13.50 -12.00
CA VAL A 78 -4.82 -13.73 -10.64
C VAL A 78 -5.96 -13.54 -9.65
N ARG A 79 -6.04 -14.44 -8.66
CA ARG A 79 -6.86 -14.22 -7.47
C ARG A 79 -5.98 -13.73 -6.33
N LEU A 80 -6.47 -12.78 -5.57
CA LEU A 80 -5.74 -12.20 -4.44
C LEU A 80 -6.70 -11.66 -3.37
N VAL A 81 -6.19 -11.53 -2.15
CA VAL A 81 -6.84 -10.84 -1.04
C VAL A 81 -6.05 -9.55 -0.78
N PRO A 82 -6.54 -8.38 -1.23
CA PRO A 82 -5.88 -7.11 -0.98
C PRO A 82 -6.28 -6.55 0.38
N ALA A 83 -5.41 -5.73 0.96
CA ALA A 83 -5.78 -4.86 2.06
C ALA A 83 -6.86 -3.86 1.59
N VAL A 84 -7.74 -3.42 2.49
CA VAL A 84 -8.65 -2.31 2.21
C VAL A 84 -7.85 -1.02 2.17
N GLY A 85 -8.00 -0.23 1.11
CA GLY A 85 -7.28 1.02 0.91
C GLY A 85 -6.74 1.21 -0.50
N LEU A 86 -5.79 2.14 -0.62
CA LEU A 86 -5.14 2.47 -1.89
C LEU A 86 -4.00 1.48 -2.17
N HIS A 87 -3.86 1.09 -3.43
CA HIS A 87 -2.79 0.28 -3.95
C HIS A 87 -2.22 0.97 -5.18
N SER A 88 -0.90 1.02 -5.32
CA SER A 88 -0.33 1.49 -6.59
C SER A 88 -0.54 0.42 -7.66
N ILE A 89 -0.91 0.81 -8.87
CA ILE A 89 -1.06 -0.09 -9.99
C ILE A 89 -0.38 0.47 -11.23
N SER A 90 0.31 -0.39 -11.97
CA SER A 90 0.89 -0.02 -13.26
C SER A 90 0.70 -1.11 -14.30
N ILE A 91 0.57 -0.69 -15.55
CA ILE A 91 0.52 -1.57 -16.72
C ILE A 91 1.57 -1.09 -17.72
N ARG A 92 2.39 -2.02 -18.20
CA ARG A 92 3.39 -1.79 -19.26
C ARG A 92 3.10 -2.74 -20.41
N GLY A 93 3.06 -2.26 -21.64
CA GLY A 93 2.93 -3.13 -22.80
C GLY A 93 3.21 -2.41 -24.12
N THR A 94 3.42 -3.20 -25.17
CA THR A 94 3.66 -2.68 -26.52
C THR A 94 2.35 -2.68 -27.31
N ILE A 95 2.08 -1.57 -28.01
CA ILE A 95 0.98 -1.46 -28.96
C ILE A 95 1.56 -1.50 -30.38
N ASP A 96 1.20 -2.54 -31.14
CA ASP A 96 1.78 -2.81 -32.47
C ASP A 96 0.88 -2.38 -33.65
N GLU A 97 -0.44 -2.28 -33.44
CA GLU A 97 -1.40 -1.91 -34.48
C GLU A 97 -2.68 -1.25 -33.92
N SER A 98 -3.46 -0.60 -34.79
CA SER A 98 -4.56 0.31 -34.43
C SER A 98 -5.82 -0.34 -33.84
N ASN A 99 -6.00 -1.65 -33.99
CA ASN A 99 -7.07 -2.47 -33.40
C ASN A 99 -6.70 -3.01 -32.00
N THR A 100 -5.47 -2.78 -31.55
CA THR A 100 -4.98 -3.27 -30.27
C THR A 100 -5.66 -2.55 -29.10
N PHE A 101 -6.02 -3.31 -28.06
CA PHE A 101 -6.50 -2.73 -26.81
C PHE A 101 -5.99 -3.50 -25.59
N ILE A 102 -5.98 -2.82 -24.45
CA ILE A 102 -5.71 -3.38 -23.14
C ILE A 102 -6.90 -3.07 -22.24
N ARG A 103 -7.32 -4.04 -21.46
CA ARG A 103 -8.37 -3.86 -20.46
C ARG A 103 -7.99 -4.57 -19.18
N LEU A 104 -8.04 -3.82 -18.07
CA LEU A 104 -7.94 -4.41 -16.75
C LEU A 104 -9.36 -4.68 -16.22
N LEU A 105 -9.67 -5.96 -16.08
CA LEU A 105 -10.89 -6.42 -15.45
C LEU A 105 -10.61 -6.75 -13.99
N TRP A 106 -11.62 -6.55 -13.15
CA TRP A 106 -11.63 -7.02 -11.78
C TRP A 106 -12.95 -7.71 -11.44
N GLN A 107 -12.91 -8.60 -10.46
CA GLN A 107 -14.10 -9.13 -9.81
C GLN A 107 -13.93 -8.87 -8.32
N PRO A 108 -14.71 -7.96 -7.72
CA PRO A 108 -14.73 -7.78 -6.28
C PRO A 108 -15.46 -8.95 -5.58
N PRO A 109 -15.36 -9.05 -4.25
CA PRO A 109 -16.11 -10.01 -3.45
C PRO A 109 -17.61 -9.91 -3.77
N ASP A 110 -18.23 -11.04 -4.10
CA ASP A 110 -19.64 -11.17 -4.47
C ASP A 110 -20.10 -10.32 -5.68
N GLY A 111 -19.16 -9.80 -6.48
CA GLY A 111 -19.43 -9.04 -7.69
C GLY A 111 -19.23 -9.84 -8.98
N ASP A 112 -19.60 -9.22 -10.09
CA ASP A 112 -19.33 -9.71 -11.44
C ASP A 112 -17.94 -9.27 -11.93
N LEU A 113 -17.39 -10.01 -12.89
CA LEU A 113 -16.17 -9.61 -13.58
C LEU A 113 -16.46 -8.46 -14.54
N GLU A 114 -15.88 -7.29 -14.28
CA GLU A 114 -16.10 -6.07 -15.06
C GLU A 114 -14.81 -5.25 -15.20
N PRO A 115 -14.73 -4.28 -16.14
CA PRO A 115 -13.63 -3.32 -16.15
C PRO A 115 -13.58 -2.57 -14.81
N VAL A 116 -12.38 -2.31 -14.30
CA VAL A 116 -12.23 -1.57 -13.03
C VAL A 116 -13.00 -0.24 -13.11
N PRO A 117 -13.98 0.02 -12.22
CA PRO A 117 -14.75 1.25 -12.22
C PRO A 117 -13.88 2.48 -12.02
N VAL A 118 -14.27 3.56 -12.70
CA VAL A 118 -13.63 4.88 -12.60
C VAL A 118 -13.47 5.34 -11.15
N ASN A 119 -14.46 5.08 -10.30
CA ASN A 119 -14.47 5.53 -8.90
C ASN A 119 -13.44 4.79 -8.03
N ASN A 120 -12.81 3.74 -8.56
CA ASN A 120 -11.76 2.98 -7.90
C ASN A 120 -10.36 3.32 -8.45
N LEU A 121 -10.24 4.25 -9.41
CA LEU A 121 -8.98 4.60 -10.06
C LEU A 121 -8.59 6.06 -9.82
N TYR A 122 -7.37 6.28 -9.37
CA TYR A 122 -6.81 7.61 -9.06
C TYR A 122 -5.50 7.84 -9.84
N HIS A 123 -5.23 9.07 -10.27
CA HIS A 123 -4.00 9.42 -11.00
C HIS A 123 -2.92 10.04 -10.08
N GLY A 124 -1.65 9.92 -10.49
CA GLY A 124 -0.52 10.79 -10.12
C GLY A 124 -0.12 10.84 -8.64
N SER A 125 -0.90 11.54 -7.81
CA SER A 125 -0.51 11.97 -6.46
C SER A 125 -1.08 11.13 -5.32
N VAL A 126 -2.06 10.27 -5.59
CA VAL A 126 -2.76 9.50 -4.56
C VAL A 126 -2.04 8.18 -4.35
N ARG A 127 -0.93 8.17 -3.61
CA ARG A 127 -0.17 6.94 -3.30
C ARG A 127 -0.69 6.29 -2.01
N PRO A 128 -0.48 4.98 -1.82
CA PRO A 128 -0.62 4.37 -0.50
C PRO A 128 0.36 5.03 0.48
N ILE A 129 -0.18 5.74 1.46
CA ILE A 129 0.58 6.43 2.52
C ILE A 129 0.26 5.74 3.85
N GLY A 130 1.28 5.63 4.72
CA GLY A 130 1.16 4.99 6.02
C GLY A 130 1.78 3.61 6.07
N LEU A 131 1.16 2.68 6.79
CA LEU A 131 1.65 1.32 7.03
C LEU A 131 0.60 0.27 6.64
N ALA A 132 1.08 -0.91 6.25
CA ALA A 132 0.22 -2.06 5.99
C ALA A 132 -0.20 -2.67 7.33
N GLY A 133 -1.47 -2.49 7.69
CA GLY A 133 -2.09 -3.00 8.91
C GLY A 133 -2.71 -4.37 8.69
N ARG A 134 -2.41 -5.30 9.61
CA ARG A 134 -3.02 -6.63 9.71
C ARG A 134 -3.69 -6.74 11.08
N PHE A 135 -4.91 -7.24 11.11
CA PHE A 135 -5.73 -7.30 12.32
C PHE A 135 -6.11 -8.75 12.60
N PHE A 136 -6.04 -9.14 13.87
CA PHE A 136 -6.29 -10.48 14.34
C PHE A 136 -7.23 -10.42 15.54
N GLU A 137 -8.26 -11.25 15.55
CA GLU A 137 -9.07 -11.48 16.75
C GLU A 137 -8.23 -12.21 17.81
N GLY A 138 -8.31 -11.73 19.05
CA GLY A 138 -7.52 -12.23 20.17
C GLY A 138 -6.18 -11.51 20.36
N GLN A 139 -5.21 -12.22 20.96
CA GLN A 139 -3.92 -11.66 21.40
C GLN A 139 -2.73 -12.04 20.52
N GLU A 140 -2.92 -13.01 19.62
CA GLU A 140 -1.83 -13.63 18.89
C GLU A 140 -2.03 -13.45 17.38
N ALA A 141 -0.92 -13.24 16.67
CA ALA A 141 -0.95 -13.26 15.23
C ALA A 141 -1.04 -14.71 14.75
N LYS A 142 -1.96 -14.96 13.82
CA LYS A 142 -2.07 -16.22 13.07
C LYS A 142 -1.61 -15.99 11.62
N ASP A 143 -1.50 -17.07 10.84
CA ASP A 143 -0.97 -17.00 9.48
C ASP A 143 -1.79 -16.09 8.55
N THR A 144 -3.12 -16.15 8.66
CA THR A 144 -4.04 -15.32 7.88
C THR A 144 -4.72 -14.30 8.78
N PRO A 145 -4.57 -12.98 8.53
CA PRO A 145 -5.26 -11.96 9.30
C PRO A 145 -6.77 -12.00 9.06
N ASP A 146 -7.54 -11.59 10.08
CA ASP A 146 -9.00 -11.44 9.99
C ASP A 146 -9.39 -10.22 9.15
N ALA A 147 -8.54 -9.20 9.14
CA ALA A 147 -8.65 -8.07 8.21
C ALA A 147 -7.28 -7.48 7.89
N SER A 148 -7.15 -6.86 6.71
CA SER A 148 -5.95 -6.12 6.31
C SER A 148 -6.32 -4.76 5.74
N HIS A 149 -5.64 -3.69 6.14
CA HIS A 149 -5.91 -2.32 5.72
C HIS A 149 -4.61 -1.56 5.47
N VAL A 150 -4.61 -0.61 4.53
CA VAL A 150 -3.57 0.40 4.40
C VAL A 150 -3.97 1.60 5.25
N THR A 151 -3.21 1.93 6.29
CA THR A 151 -3.64 2.94 7.27
C THR A 151 -2.52 3.93 7.62
N PRO A 152 -2.84 5.21 7.93
CA PRO A 152 -1.87 6.18 8.43
C PRO A 152 -1.13 5.76 9.72
N ALA A 153 -1.68 4.82 10.50
CA ALA A 153 -1.08 4.05 11.61
C ALA A 153 -0.51 4.80 12.84
N THR A 154 -0.02 6.03 12.76
CA THR A 154 0.72 6.70 13.86
C THR A 154 -0.12 7.58 14.78
N ASP A 155 -1.37 7.86 14.40
CA ASP A 155 -2.40 8.48 15.25
C ASP A 155 -3.74 7.80 14.97
N ASN A 156 -3.91 6.61 15.56
CA ASN A 156 -5.08 5.78 15.32
C ASN A 156 -6.12 5.98 16.42
N PHE A 157 -7.35 6.25 15.97
CA PHE A 157 -8.53 6.29 16.81
C PHE A 157 -9.66 5.54 16.09
N TYR A 158 -10.12 4.45 16.68
CA TYR A 158 -11.22 3.64 16.14
C TYR A 158 -12.42 3.70 17.08
N TYR A 159 -13.50 4.35 16.64
CA TYR A 159 -14.81 4.25 17.30
C TYR A 159 -15.40 2.84 17.14
N THR A 160 -15.22 2.26 15.95
CA THR A 160 -15.56 0.87 15.62
C THR A 160 -14.25 0.17 15.27
N PRO A 161 -13.86 -0.89 16.01
CA PRO A 161 -12.64 -1.62 15.71
C PRO A 161 -12.76 -2.34 14.36
N VAL A 162 -11.60 -2.59 13.73
CA VAL A 162 -11.53 -3.23 12.41
C VAL A 162 -12.01 -4.69 12.46
N VAL A 163 -11.73 -5.37 13.57
CA VAL A 163 -12.18 -6.74 13.89
C VAL A 163 -12.73 -6.75 15.32
N GLU A 164 -13.43 -7.82 15.73
CA GLU A 164 -13.94 -7.91 17.09
C GLU A 164 -12.81 -7.86 18.13
N GLU A 165 -13.03 -7.05 19.18
CA GLU A 165 -12.08 -6.95 20.29
C GLU A 165 -12.40 -7.99 21.38
N PRO A 166 -11.40 -8.53 22.09
CA PRO A 166 -9.99 -8.12 22.10
C PRO A 166 -9.27 -8.47 20.80
N SER A 167 -8.38 -7.59 20.33
CA SER A 167 -7.71 -7.76 19.04
C SER A 167 -6.26 -7.30 19.05
N LEU A 168 -5.48 -7.88 18.14
CA LEU A 168 -4.11 -7.49 17.84
C LEU A 168 -4.06 -6.82 16.46
N GLY A 169 -3.61 -5.57 16.42
CA GLY A 169 -3.20 -4.89 15.20
C GLY A 169 -1.68 -4.94 15.03
N VAL A 170 -1.22 -5.23 13.82
CA VAL A 170 0.19 -5.22 13.43
C VAL A 170 0.35 -4.36 12.18
N TRP A 171 1.07 -3.25 12.28
CA TRP A 171 1.39 -2.37 11.17
C TRP A 171 2.84 -2.49 10.79
N GLU A 172 3.12 -2.72 9.51
CA GLU A 172 4.46 -2.92 8.97
C GLU A 172 4.72 -2.04 7.76
N GLY A 173 5.95 -1.53 7.67
CA GLY A 173 6.40 -0.73 6.54
C GLY A 173 7.80 -0.19 6.76
N ALA A 174 8.05 0.94 6.11
CA ALA A 174 9.31 1.65 6.16
C ALA A 174 9.09 3.09 6.58
N LEU A 175 10.07 3.65 7.30
CA LEU A 175 10.12 5.04 7.72
C LEU A 175 11.32 5.72 7.04
N THR A 176 11.07 6.85 6.38
CA THR A 176 12.11 7.69 5.79
C THR A 176 12.67 8.64 6.84
N ILE A 177 13.97 8.55 7.08
CA ILE A 177 14.74 9.44 7.94
C ILE A 177 15.42 10.49 7.06
N GLU A 178 15.07 11.75 7.22
CA GLU A 178 15.57 12.83 6.36
C GLU A 178 17.02 13.22 6.68
N GLY A 179 17.44 13.10 7.93
CA GLY A 179 18.76 13.53 8.39
C GLY A 179 19.30 12.66 9.53
N PRO A 180 20.63 12.48 9.62
CA PRO A 180 21.21 11.70 10.71
C PRO A 180 20.99 12.40 12.06
N SER A 181 20.47 11.65 13.04
CA SER A 181 20.24 12.16 14.40
C SER A 181 20.09 11.01 15.40
N VAL A 182 20.13 11.34 16.69
CA VAL A 182 19.55 10.49 17.72
C VAL A 182 18.06 10.81 17.78
N TYR A 183 17.23 9.83 17.49
CA TYR A 183 15.77 9.96 17.58
C TYR A 183 15.28 9.35 18.89
N GLN A 184 14.32 10.02 19.51
CA GLN A 184 13.58 9.53 20.66
C GLN A 184 12.18 9.13 20.19
N PHE A 185 11.69 7.98 20.66
CA PHE A 185 10.36 7.47 20.34
C PHE A 185 9.52 7.28 21.59
N ARG A 186 8.22 7.53 21.50
CA ARG A 186 7.23 7.31 22.56
C ARG A 186 5.96 6.71 21.99
N VAL A 187 5.29 5.88 22.77
CA VAL A 187 3.95 5.38 22.46
C VAL A 187 2.98 5.71 23.59
N GLN A 188 1.76 6.09 23.23
CA GLN A 188 0.70 6.47 24.16
C GLN A 188 -0.61 5.82 23.72
N GLY A 189 -1.57 5.60 24.61
CA GLY A 189 -2.87 5.01 24.23
C GLY A 189 -3.52 4.13 25.29
N ALA A 190 -4.65 3.53 24.92
CA ALA A 190 -5.19 2.38 25.64
C ALA A 190 -4.37 1.12 25.30
N GLY A 191 -4.59 0.02 26.02
CA GLY A 191 -4.02 -1.29 25.69
C GLY A 191 -2.48 -1.39 25.73
N THR A 192 -1.95 -2.36 24.98
CA THR A 192 -0.50 -2.61 24.89
C THR A 192 0.02 -2.21 23.52
N VAL A 193 0.96 -1.28 23.45
CA VAL A 193 1.59 -0.82 22.21
C VAL A 193 3.08 -1.13 22.26
N LYS A 194 3.63 -1.67 21.17
CA LYS A 194 5.08 -1.82 21.00
C LYS A 194 5.49 -1.26 19.64
N LEU A 195 6.52 -0.43 19.64
CA LEU A 195 7.12 0.14 18.44
C LEU A 195 8.52 -0.45 18.25
N TYR A 196 8.76 -0.94 17.04
CA TYR A 196 10.04 -1.44 16.59
C TYR A 196 10.55 -0.57 15.44
N VAL A 197 11.84 -0.25 15.47
CA VAL A 197 12.57 0.41 14.37
C VAL A 197 13.84 -0.38 14.12
N ASN A 198 14.10 -0.80 12.88
CA ASN A 198 15.17 -1.75 12.54
C ASN A 198 15.13 -3.01 13.43
N ASP A 199 13.91 -3.54 13.63
CA ASP A 199 13.59 -4.69 14.49
C ASP A 199 13.95 -4.56 15.98
N LYS A 200 14.50 -3.42 16.41
CA LYS A 200 14.76 -3.10 17.82
C LYS A 200 13.50 -2.49 18.44
N LEU A 201 13.07 -3.01 19.60
CA LEU A 201 12.03 -2.36 20.41
C LEU A 201 12.56 -1.00 20.88
N VAL A 202 11.89 0.08 20.49
CA VAL A 202 12.31 1.46 20.82
C VAL A 202 11.28 2.22 21.67
N ALA A 203 10.04 1.73 21.75
CA ALA A 203 9.06 2.25 22.70
C ALA A 203 8.02 1.17 23.01
N SER A 204 7.53 1.13 24.25
CA SER A 204 6.44 0.25 24.64
C SER A 204 5.52 0.92 25.67
N ARG A 205 4.23 0.59 25.60
CA ARG A 205 3.25 0.90 26.63
C ARG A 205 2.48 -0.38 26.98
N PRO A 206 2.39 -0.79 28.25
CA PRO A 206 3.21 -0.27 29.35
C PRO A 206 4.71 -0.43 29.05
N PRO A 207 5.59 0.31 29.75
CA PRO A 207 7.04 0.11 29.64
C PRO A 207 7.42 -1.36 29.87
N SER A 208 8.52 -1.78 29.27
CA SER A 208 9.07 -3.13 29.42
C SER A 208 10.46 -3.03 30.05
N ASP A 209 10.99 -4.14 30.56
CA ASP A 209 12.31 -4.14 31.20
C ASP A 209 13.42 -3.64 30.26
N ASP A 210 13.23 -3.79 28.94
CA ASP A 210 14.20 -3.40 27.91
C ASP A 210 14.04 -1.94 27.44
N VAL A 211 12.90 -1.29 27.72
CA VAL A 211 12.57 0.05 27.19
C VAL A 211 11.78 0.87 28.21
N GLU A 212 12.39 1.98 28.63
CA GLU A 212 11.76 3.02 29.47
C GLU A 212 10.61 3.74 28.71
N ASP A 213 9.99 4.76 29.32
CA ASP A 213 8.88 5.52 28.71
C ASP A 213 9.24 6.12 27.32
N ALA A 214 10.52 6.33 27.03
CA ALA A 214 11.02 6.74 25.73
C ALA A 214 12.38 6.09 25.41
N GLY A 215 12.48 5.37 24.29
CA GLY A 215 13.75 4.81 23.84
C GLY A 215 14.45 5.70 22.82
N GLU A 216 15.77 5.64 22.83
CA GLU A 216 16.64 6.37 21.89
C GLU A 216 17.32 5.42 20.90
N ILE A 217 17.44 5.89 19.65
CA ILE A 217 18.16 5.19 18.60
C ILE A 217 18.86 6.17 17.66
N GLY A 218 20.13 5.92 17.37
CA GLY A 218 20.86 6.67 16.35
C GLY A 218 20.47 6.17 14.96
N LEU A 219 19.97 7.07 14.12
CA LEU A 219 19.57 6.78 12.74
C LEU A 219 20.36 7.64 11.77
N GLN A 220 20.70 7.07 10.61
CA GLN A 220 21.25 7.80 9.48
C GLN A 220 20.11 8.24 8.54
N ALA A 221 20.37 9.22 7.67
CA ALA A 221 19.45 9.53 6.59
C ALA A 221 19.25 8.31 5.68
N GLY A 222 18.02 8.06 5.26
CA GLY A 222 17.64 6.91 4.46
C GLY A 222 16.37 6.22 4.96
N VAL A 223 16.16 4.98 4.52
CA VAL A 223 14.95 4.21 4.82
C VAL A 223 15.25 3.16 5.88
N VAL A 224 14.41 3.07 6.92
CA VAL A 224 14.51 2.08 8.01
C VAL A 224 13.21 1.31 8.15
N SER A 225 13.27 0.07 8.67
CA SER A 225 12.04 -0.68 8.92
C SER A 225 11.30 -0.13 10.16
N ILE A 226 9.98 -0.11 10.10
CA ILE A 226 9.11 0.26 11.23
C ILE A 226 7.99 -0.78 11.38
N ARG A 227 7.76 -1.20 12.62
CA ARG A 227 6.65 -2.07 12.98
C ARG A 227 5.99 -1.59 14.27
N VAL A 228 4.66 -1.53 14.26
CA VAL A 228 3.85 -1.25 15.45
C VAL A 228 2.98 -2.46 15.72
N THR A 229 2.95 -2.92 16.97
CA THR A 229 1.95 -3.89 17.44
C THR A 229 1.08 -3.24 18.49
N TYR A 230 -0.23 -3.35 18.36
CA TYR A 230 -1.19 -2.84 19.32
C TYR A 230 -2.17 -3.94 19.71
N PHE A 231 -2.19 -4.30 20.99
CA PHE A 231 -3.24 -5.12 21.55
C PHE A 231 -4.30 -4.23 22.19
N SER A 232 -5.52 -4.27 21.64
CA SER A 232 -6.68 -3.61 22.20
C SER A 232 -7.53 -4.60 23.01
N PRO A 233 -7.71 -4.39 24.32
CA PRO A 233 -8.56 -5.26 25.13
C PRO A 233 -10.06 -4.98 24.96
N SER A 234 -10.44 -3.74 24.62
CA SER A 234 -11.83 -3.28 24.49
C SER A 234 -11.90 -1.87 23.89
N PRO A 235 -13.06 -1.42 23.34
CA PRO A 235 -13.16 -0.09 22.74
C PRO A 235 -13.20 1.01 23.82
N PRO A 236 -12.87 2.27 23.48
CA PRO A 236 -12.35 2.71 22.18
C PRO A 236 -10.87 2.34 22.01
N SER A 237 -10.54 1.91 20.79
CA SER A 237 -9.18 1.59 20.39
C SER A 237 -8.42 2.87 20.04
N GLN A 238 -7.41 3.22 20.82
CA GLN A 238 -6.63 4.44 20.58
C GLN A 238 -5.16 4.27 20.95
N PHE A 239 -4.27 4.63 20.03
CA PHE A 239 -2.87 4.84 20.34
C PHE A 239 -2.22 5.90 19.45
N LYS A 240 -1.10 6.45 19.92
CA LYS A 240 -0.25 7.39 19.21
C LYS A 240 1.19 6.94 19.25
N VAL A 241 1.88 7.14 18.13
CA VAL A 241 3.32 6.97 18.00
C VAL A 241 3.94 8.34 17.79
N LEU A 242 4.78 8.74 18.74
CA LEU A 242 5.43 10.04 18.74
C LEU A 242 6.93 9.87 18.57
N TRP A 243 7.55 10.83 17.88
CA TRP A 243 8.99 10.88 17.70
C TRP A 243 9.53 12.30 17.85
N ALA A 244 10.83 12.41 18.08
CA ALA A 244 11.56 13.67 17.99
C ALA A 244 13.04 13.40 17.74
N PRO A 245 13.74 14.21 16.94
CA PRO A 245 15.18 14.35 17.07
C PRO A 245 15.54 14.82 18.50
N LEU A 246 16.67 14.37 19.04
CA LEU A 246 17.09 14.72 20.40
C LEU A 246 17.11 16.25 20.60
N GLY A 247 16.46 16.73 21.67
CA GLY A 247 16.33 18.16 21.97
C GLY A 247 15.21 18.89 21.20
N ARG A 248 14.44 18.19 20.37
CA ARG A 248 13.19 18.70 19.76
C ARG A 248 11.96 18.20 20.52
N PRO A 249 10.81 18.91 20.41
CA PRO A 249 9.55 18.42 20.98
C PRO A 249 9.05 17.17 20.24
N PHE A 250 8.33 16.31 20.95
CA PHE A 250 7.64 15.17 20.37
C PHE A 250 6.46 15.58 19.51
N GLU A 251 6.31 14.93 18.36
CA GLU A 251 5.19 15.05 17.45
C GLU A 251 4.79 13.67 16.90
N PRO A 252 3.57 13.49 16.37
CA PRO A 252 3.24 12.29 15.61
C PRO A 252 4.19 12.12 14.42
N ILE A 253 4.59 10.89 14.13
CA ILE A 253 5.38 10.62 12.93
C ILE A 253 4.54 11.00 11.70
N PRO A 254 5.01 11.92 10.83
CA PRO A 254 4.30 12.28 9.61
C PRO A 254 4.07 11.06 8.73
N GLN A 255 2.82 10.90 8.27
CA GLN A 255 2.41 9.76 7.45
C GLN A 255 3.17 9.71 6.11
N GLU A 256 3.57 10.87 5.58
CA GLU A 256 4.30 11.03 4.32
C GLU A 256 5.72 10.45 4.39
N LEU A 257 6.26 10.25 5.59
CA LEU A 257 7.53 9.57 5.80
C LEU A 257 7.37 8.05 5.83
N MET A 258 6.15 7.53 5.84
CA MET A 258 5.87 6.11 5.93
C MET A 258 5.43 5.53 4.58
N THR A 259 5.99 4.37 4.26
CA THR A 259 5.59 3.56 3.11
C THR A 259 5.16 2.18 3.62
N PRO A 260 4.00 1.66 3.21
CA PRO A 260 3.53 0.38 3.69
C PRO A 260 4.39 -0.77 3.16
N SER A 261 4.48 -1.86 3.93
CA SER A 261 5.23 -3.05 3.51
C SER A 261 4.53 -3.72 2.32
N GLN A 262 5.19 -3.75 1.15
CA GLN A 262 4.66 -4.33 -0.08
C GLN A 262 4.22 -5.80 0.08
N GLU A 263 4.94 -6.57 0.89
CA GLU A 263 4.62 -7.98 1.16
C GLU A 263 3.32 -8.15 1.98
N ARG A 264 2.86 -7.08 2.64
CA ARG A 264 1.68 -7.08 3.50
C ARG A 264 0.49 -6.36 2.88
N MET A 265 0.64 -5.78 1.69
CA MET A 265 -0.44 -5.08 0.99
C MET A 265 -1.48 -6.05 0.42
N PHE A 266 -1.06 -7.24 -0.02
CA PHE A 266 -1.98 -8.25 -0.55
C PHE A 266 -1.33 -9.64 -0.55
N ARG A 267 -2.18 -10.67 -0.54
CA ARG A 267 -1.78 -12.08 -0.70
C ARG A 267 -2.39 -12.64 -1.98
N VAL A 268 -1.57 -13.29 -2.82
CA VAL A 268 -2.07 -14.07 -3.96
C VAL A 268 -2.64 -15.38 -3.45
N ILE A 269 -3.78 -15.80 -3.99
CA ILE A 269 -4.44 -17.07 -3.68
C ILE A 269 -4.55 -17.89 -4.98
N ASP A 270 -4.29 -19.19 -4.86
CA ASP A 270 -4.36 -20.15 -5.98
C ASP A 270 -5.78 -20.74 -6.11
#